data_AF-A0AB40BJR3-F1
#
_entry.id   AF-A0AB40BJR3-F1
#
_cell.length_a   1.000
_cell.length_b   1.000
_cell.length_c   1.000
_cell.angle_alpha   90.00
_cell.angle_beta   90.00
_cell.angle_gamma   90.00
#
_symmetry.space_group_name_H-M   'P 1'
#
loop_
_entity.id
_entity.type
_entity.pdbx_description
1 polymer ?
#
loop_
_entity_poly.entity_id
_entity_poly.type
_entity_poly.pdbx_seq_one_letter_code
_entity_poly.pdbx_strand_id
1 'polypeptide(L)'
;MLPFLLLLLLLPSSSTALDFCVGDITTPQTPSGYHCKSPTKVTIDDFIFNGFEQPGNTTNIIKAAVSPAFAAQFPGLNGLGISLARLDLAPGGVVPLHTHPSGNEVLLVVQGSIKAGFISSSNSVYYKTLHKGDIMIFPQGLLHFQINAGGIPSVAYASFSSSDPGLQITSIALFGSSLPSIIIEKTTFLDHAQVKKLKAVLGGMN
;
A
#
# COMPACT_ATOMS: atom_id res chain seq x y z
N MET A 1 41.76 2.64 -37.11
CA MET A 1 40.35 3.12 -37.15
C MET A 1 39.58 2.18 -36.24
N LEU A 2 38.85 2.53 -35.19
CA LEU A 2 38.41 3.73 -34.50
C LEU A 2 38.02 3.18 -33.10
N PRO A 3 38.47 3.74 -31.96
CA PRO A 3 38.13 3.17 -30.66
C PRO A 3 36.64 3.43 -30.39
N PHE A 4 35.91 2.39 -30.01
CA PHE A 4 34.50 2.47 -29.65
C PHE A 4 34.39 3.18 -28.29
N LEU A 5 34.27 4.51 -28.33
CA LEU A 5 34.05 5.34 -27.15
C LEU A 5 32.63 5.07 -26.65
N LEU A 6 32.50 4.23 -25.61
CA LEU A 6 31.26 4.04 -24.89
C LEU A 6 30.91 5.35 -24.17
N LEU A 7 30.08 6.17 -24.82
CA LEU A 7 29.55 7.40 -24.24
C LEU A 7 28.57 7.00 -23.12
N LEU A 8 29.05 6.99 -21.87
CA LEU A 8 28.18 6.95 -20.71
C LEU A 8 27.37 8.26 -20.72
N LEU A 9 26.13 8.18 -21.22
CA LEU A 9 25.14 9.23 -21.02
C LEU A 9 24.83 9.25 -19.52
N LEU A 10 25.64 9.98 -18.76
CA LEU A 10 25.22 10.55 -17.50
C LEU A 10 24.07 11.48 -17.86
N LEU A 11 22.83 10.98 -17.76
CA LEU A 11 21.67 11.86 -17.76
C LEU A 11 21.94 12.86 -16.62
N PRO A 12 22.13 14.15 -16.89
CA PRO A 12 22.05 15.12 -15.82
C PRO A 12 20.62 15.00 -15.33
N SER A 13 20.43 14.39 -14.15
CA SER A 13 19.20 14.53 -13.40
C SER A 13 19.05 16.03 -13.21
N SER A 14 18.28 16.64 -14.12
CA SER A 14 17.97 18.07 -14.12
C SER A 14 16.97 18.27 -12.99
N SER A 15 17.42 18.04 -11.77
CA SER A 15 16.72 18.45 -10.57
C SER A 15 17.02 19.94 -10.46
N THR A 16 16.24 20.76 -11.17
CA THR A 16 15.85 22.02 -10.55
C THR A 16 15.09 21.58 -9.31
N ALA A 17 15.76 21.52 -8.16
CA ALA A 17 15.15 21.12 -6.92
C ALA A 17 14.12 22.20 -6.56
N LEU A 18 12.92 22.07 -7.11
CA LEU A 18 11.75 22.77 -6.61
C LEU A 18 11.48 22.18 -5.23
N ASP A 19 11.34 23.02 -4.22
CA ASP A 19 11.14 22.60 -2.83
C ASP A 19 9.97 21.61 -2.70
N PHE A 20 8.93 21.76 -3.54
CA PHE A 20 7.77 20.90 -3.59
C PHE A 20 7.11 20.91 -4.99
N CYS A 21 6.27 19.90 -5.23
CA CYS A 21 5.38 19.80 -6.39
C CYS A 21 4.02 19.30 -5.91
N VAL A 22 3.16 20.19 -5.41
CA VAL A 22 1.79 19.82 -5.02
C VAL A 22 1.08 19.22 -6.23
N GLY A 23 0.59 17.99 -6.13
CA GLY A 23 -0.04 17.29 -7.25
C GLY A 23 -1.35 17.95 -7.71
N ASP A 24 -1.54 18.09 -9.02
CA ASP A 24 -2.81 18.48 -9.63
C ASP A 24 -3.67 17.24 -9.88
N ILE A 25 -4.51 16.92 -8.89
CA ILE A 25 -5.42 15.76 -8.91
C ILE A 25 -6.56 15.89 -9.94
N THR A 26 -6.67 17.04 -10.64
CA THR A 26 -7.62 17.18 -11.77
C THR A 26 -7.07 16.58 -13.06
N THR A 27 -5.77 16.28 -13.10
CA THR A 27 -5.09 15.64 -14.22
C THR A 27 -4.86 14.15 -13.95
N PRO A 28 -4.78 13.30 -14.99
CA PRO A 28 -4.44 11.89 -14.81
C PRO A 28 -3.07 11.72 -14.15
N GLN A 29 -2.98 10.77 -13.22
CA GLN A 29 -1.71 10.35 -12.64
C GLN A 29 -0.82 9.70 -13.71
N THR A 30 0.47 10.01 -13.68
CA THR A 30 1.50 9.37 -14.50
C THR A 30 2.30 8.36 -13.67
N PRO A 31 3.14 7.51 -14.28
CA PRO A 31 4.06 6.64 -13.54
C PRO A 31 5.03 7.40 -12.61
N SER A 32 5.25 8.70 -12.84
CA SER A 32 6.09 9.57 -12.00
C SER A 32 5.28 10.39 -10.99
N GLY A 33 3.98 10.14 -10.84
CA GLY A 33 3.07 10.93 -10.01
C GLY A 33 2.22 11.91 -10.81
N TYR A 34 1.73 12.95 -10.14
CA TYR A 34 0.88 13.98 -10.73
C TYR A 34 1.72 15.14 -11.29
N HIS A 35 1.18 15.81 -12.31
CA HIS A 35 1.67 17.13 -12.71
C HIS A 35 1.55 18.12 -11.55
N CYS A 36 2.46 19.09 -11.45
CA CYS A 36 2.40 20.07 -10.36
C CYS A 36 1.27 21.08 -10.60
N LYS A 37 0.53 21.40 -9.53
CA LYS A 37 -0.32 22.57 -9.42
C LYS A 37 0.50 23.84 -9.69
N SER A 38 -0.12 24.85 -10.31
CA SER A 38 0.54 26.16 -10.49
C SER A 38 0.97 26.74 -9.14
N PRO A 39 2.20 27.27 -9.00
CA PRO A 39 2.68 27.86 -7.75
C PRO A 39 1.78 28.96 -7.19
N THR A 40 1.12 29.72 -8.08
CA THR A 40 0.18 30.80 -7.70
C THR A 40 -1.10 30.31 -7.04
N LYS A 41 -1.42 29.02 -7.17
CA LYS A 41 -2.59 28.37 -6.57
C LYS A 41 -2.24 27.54 -5.34
N VAL A 42 -0.97 27.45 -4.97
CA VAL A 42 -0.51 26.69 -3.79
C VAL A 42 -0.77 27.53 -2.54
N THR A 43 -1.31 26.88 -1.50
CA THR A 43 -1.63 27.49 -0.21
C THR A 43 -1.17 26.59 0.93
N ILE A 44 -1.23 27.08 2.18
CA ILE A 44 -0.87 26.28 3.36
C ILE A 44 -1.74 25.02 3.50
N ASP A 45 -2.98 25.07 3.03
CA ASP A 45 -3.91 23.93 3.10
C ASP A 45 -3.45 22.75 2.24
N ASP A 46 -2.64 22.99 1.21
CA ASP A 46 -2.05 21.91 0.38
C ASP A 46 -1.00 21.07 1.14
N PHE A 47 -0.55 21.54 2.31
CA PHE A 47 0.47 20.91 3.16
C PHE A 47 -0.08 20.36 4.48
N ILE A 48 -1.40 20.38 4.67
CA ILE A 48 -2.06 19.89 5.89
C ILE A 48 -3.05 18.79 5.51
N PHE A 49 -3.02 17.67 6.26
CA PHE A 49 -3.96 16.57 6.08
C PHE A 49 -4.75 16.33 7.37
N ASN A 50 -6.06 16.55 7.31
CA ASN A 50 -6.98 16.38 8.45
C ASN A 50 -7.83 15.10 8.33
N GLY A 51 -7.45 14.14 7.47
CA GLY A 51 -8.25 12.95 7.18
C GLY A 51 -8.16 11.81 8.20
N PHE A 52 -7.36 11.94 9.27
CA PHE A 52 -7.17 10.90 10.28
C PHE A 52 -7.91 11.14 11.59
N GLU A 53 -8.79 12.14 11.68
CA GLU A 53 -9.52 12.47 12.90
C GLU A 53 -10.48 11.36 13.32
N GLN A 54 -11.17 10.75 12.35
CA GLN A 54 -12.22 9.76 12.59
C GLN A 54 -11.76 8.34 12.24
N PRO A 55 -12.20 7.31 12.99
CA PRO A 55 -11.95 5.93 12.63
C PRO A 55 -12.68 5.56 11.34
N GLY A 56 -12.05 4.71 10.52
CA GLY A 56 -12.69 4.14 9.34
C GLY A 56 -13.80 3.13 9.68
N ASN A 57 -14.69 2.87 8.73
CA ASN A 57 -15.80 1.92 8.92
C ASN A 57 -15.33 0.47 8.88
N THR A 58 -15.35 -0.19 10.03
CA THR A 58 -14.98 -1.62 10.19
C THR A 58 -16.16 -2.58 10.11
N THR A 59 -17.37 -2.13 9.74
CA THR A 59 -18.55 -2.98 9.52
C THR A 59 -18.52 -3.58 8.11
N ASN A 60 -17.53 -4.43 7.85
CA ASN A 60 -17.32 -5.07 6.56
C ASN A 60 -16.73 -6.49 6.73
N ILE A 61 -16.57 -7.24 5.63
CA ILE A 61 -16.16 -8.65 5.66
C ILE A 61 -14.77 -8.89 6.27
N ILE A 62 -13.86 -7.91 6.19
CA ILE A 62 -12.51 -7.99 6.76
C ILE A 62 -12.42 -7.35 8.14
N LYS A 63 -13.50 -6.69 8.60
CA LYS A 63 -13.60 -5.96 9.87
C LYS A 63 -12.47 -4.94 10.11
N ALA A 64 -11.99 -4.34 9.03
CA ALA A 64 -10.89 -3.38 9.04
C ALA A 64 -11.17 -2.24 8.06
N ALA A 65 -10.57 -1.09 8.32
CA ALA A 65 -10.54 0.05 7.41
C ALA A 65 -9.11 0.57 7.28
N VAL A 66 -8.71 0.85 6.03
CA VAL A 66 -7.43 1.48 5.71
C VAL A 66 -7.75 2.83 5.07
N SER A 67 -7.37 3.91 5.74
CA SER A 67 -7.60 5.28 5.28
C SER A 67 -6.27 5.85 4.75
N PRO A 68 -6.08 5.98 3.43
CA PRO A 68 -4.82 6.44 2.87
C PRO A 68 -4.70 7.97 2.92
N ALA A 69 -3.47 8.43 3.13
CA ALA A 69 -2.99 9.78 2.85
C ALA A 69 -1.84 9.64 1.83
N PHE A 70 -2.17 9.17 0.63
CA PHE A 70 -1.25 9.09 -0.51
C PHE A 70 -1.36 10.36 -1.35
N ALA A 71 -0.54 10.52 -2.39
CA ALA A 71 -0.57 11.71 -3.26
C ALA A 71 -1.97 12.03 -3.83
N ALA A 72 -2.84 11.04 -4.00
CA ALA A 72 -4.21 11.24 -4.45
C ALA A 72 -5.12 11.90 -3.39
N GLN A 73 -4.91 11.61 -2.09
CA GLN A 73 -5.69 12.17 -0.98
C GLN A 73 -5.00 13.37 -0.33
N PHE A 74 -3.67 13.41 -0.39
CA PHE A 74 -2.83 14.46 0.17
C PHE A 74 -1.78 14.89 -0.88
N PRO A 75 -2.16 15.78 -1.82
CA PRO A 75 -1.32 16.11 -2.98
C PRO A 75 0.00 16.80 -2.65
N GLY A 76 0.15 17.36 -1.45
CA GLY A 76 1.41 17.89 -0.94
C GLY A 76 2.53 16.84 -0.86
N LEU A 77 2.19 15.54 -0.84
CA LEU A 77 3.17 14.44 -0.85
C LEU A 77 3.73 14.11 -2.23
N ASN A 78 3.15 14.66 -3.29
CA ASN A 78 3.51 14.29 -4.66
C ASN A 78 5.00 14.54 -4.94
N GLY A 79 5.70 13.49 -5.37
CA GLY A 79 7.13 13.53 -5.67
C GLY A 79 8.07 13.51 -4.45
N LEU A 80 7.55 13.54 -3.21
CA LEU A 80 8.38 13.57 -1.99
C LEU A 80 8.80 12.19 -1.49
N GLY A 81 8.30 11.11 -2.11
CA GLY A 81 8.70 9.75 -1.76
C GLY A 81 8.24 9.27 -0.39
N ILE A 82 7.23 9.90 0.20
CA ILE A 82 6.64 9.50 1.49
C ILE A 82 5.12 9.59 1.47
N SER A 83 4.46 8.73 2.24
CA SER A 83 3.02 8.81 2.49
C SER A 83 2.62 8.08 3.77
N LEU A 84 1.35 8.20 4.17
CA LEU A 84 0.82 7.56 5.36
C LEU A 84 -0.52 6.85 5.09
N ALA A 85 -0.90 5.94 5.97
CA ALA A 85 -2.25 5.43 6.09
C ALA A 85 -2.61 5.18 7.56
N ARG A 86 -3.87 5.40 7.92
CA ARG A 86 -4.43 4.98 9.20
C ARG A 86 -5.12 3.63 9.05
N LEU A 87 -4.86 2.72 9.97
CA LEU A 87 -5.48 1.41 10.05
C LEU A 87 -6.38 1.37 11.29
N ASP A 88 -7.66 1.06 11.10
CA ASP A 88 -8.61 0.76 12.17
C ASP A 88 -9.06 -0.71 12.03
N LEU A 89 -8.83 -1.53 13.05
CA LEU A 89 -9.18 -2.94 13.05
C LEU A 89 -10.12 -3.24 14.23
N ALA A 90 -11.35 -3.69 13.94
CA ALA A 90 -12.23 -4.23 14.97
C ALA A 90 -11.72 -5.59 15.49
N PRO A 91 -12.25 -6.13 16.59
CA PRO A 91 -11.87 -7.46 17.08
C PRO A 91 -11.98 -8.54 15.99
N GLY A 92 -10.87 -9.24 15.74
CA GLY A 92 -10.76 -10.24 14.68
C GLY A 92 -10.62 -9.66 13.26
N GLY A 93 -10.47 -8.34 13.12
CA GLY A 93 -10.25 -7.69 11.84
C GLY A 93 -8.89 -7.97 11.25
N VAL A 94 -8.82 -7.94 9.93
CA VAL A 94 -7.67 -8.38 9.14
C VAL A 94 -7.42 -7.41 8.00
N VAL A 95 -6.17 -7.02 7.83
CA VAL A 95 -5.67 -6.57 6.53
C VAL A 95 -5.05 -7.82 5.89
N PRO A 96 -5.69 -8.41 4.85
CA PRO A 96 -5.28 -9.72 4.32
C PRO A 96 -3.87 -9.71 3.75
N LEU A 97 -3.34 -10.89 3.40
CA LEU A 97 -2.01 -10.97 2.78
C LEU A 97 -1.94 -10.08 1.53
N HIS A 98 -1.02 -9.11 1.54
CA HIS A 98 -0.89 -8.10 0.50
C HIS A 98 0.56 -7.64 0.36
N THR A 99 0.82 -6.83 -0.67
CA THR A 99 2.12 -6.22 -0.95
C THR A 99 1.97 -4.77 -1.43
N HIS A 100 3.03 -4.00 -1.21
CA HIS A 100 3.23 -2.65 -1.73
C HIS A 100 4.35 -2.68 -2.77
N PRO A 101 4.05 -2.57 -4.09
CA PRO A 101 5.06 -2.68 -5.14
C PRO A 101 6.05 -1.51 -5.15
N SER A 102 5.64 -0.34 -4.65
CA SER A 102 6.38 0.92 -4.86
C SER A 102 6.98 1.52 -3.59
N GLY A 103 6.86 0.87 -2.42
CA GLY A 103 7.49 1.40 -1.20
C GLY A 103 7.57 0.38 -0.06
N ASN A 104 8.50 0.64 0.87
CA ASN A 104 8.54 -0.02 2.18
C ASN A 104 7.44 0.56 3.06
N GLU A 105 7.00 -0.20 4.07
CA GLU A 105 6.04 0.24 5.08
C GLU A 105 6.66 0.13 6.47
N VAL A 106 6.48 1.16 7.31
CA VAL A 106 6.70 1.09 8.76
C VAL A 106 5.36 1.28 9.45
N LEU A 107 4.93 0.28 10.20
CA LEU A 107 3.71 0.32 11.00
C LEU A 107 4.04 0.71 12.45
N LEU A 108 3.30 1.66 13.00
CA LEU A 108 3.29 2.03 14.42
C LEU A 108 1.92 1.71 15.03
N VAL A 109 1.87 0.88 16.06
CA VAL A 109 0.63 0.61 16.79
C VAL A 109 0.39 1.70 17.83
N VAL A 110 -0.77 2.35 17.81
CA VAL A 110 -1.11 3.44 18.75
C VAL A 110 -2.21 3.05 19.74
N GLN A 111 -2.99 2.01 19.44
CA GLN A 111 -4.03 1.47 20.32
C GLN A 111 -4.17 -0.05 20.12
N GLY A 112 -4.42 -0.77 21.22
CA GLY A 112 -4.68 -2.21 21.20
C GLY A 112 -3.43 -3.04 20.92
N SER A 113 -3.63 -4.18 20.27
CA SER A 113 -2.55 -5.07 19.82
C SER A 113 -2.86 -5.62 18.43
N ILE A 114 -1.81 -5.84 17.64
CA ILE A 114 -1.90 -6.32 16.26
C ILE A 114 -0.88 -7.43 16.08
N LYS A 115 -1.34 -8.62 15.68
CA LYS A 115 -0.45 -9.66 15.15
C LYS A 115 -0.11 -9.29 13.71
N ALA A 116 1.15 -8.98 13.45
CA ALA A 116 1.62 -8.60 12.13
C ALA A 116 2.83 -9.43 11.73
N GLY A 117 3.04 -9.57 10.43
CA GLY A 117 4.15 -10.35 9.89
C GLY A 117 4.29 -10.27 8.39
N PHE A 118 5.45 -10.69 7.90
CA PHE A 118 5.75 -10.81 6.47
C PHE A 118 6.41 -12.15 6.14
N ILE A 119 6.42 -12.46 4.85
CA ILE A 119 7.05 -13.64 4.25
C ILE A 119 8.22 -13.14 3.40
N SER A 120 9.44 -13.60 3.70
CA SER A 120 10.62 -13.26 2.91
C SER A 120 10.60 -13.92 1.53
N SER A 121 11.46 -13.45 0.62
CA SER A 121 11.66 -14.08 -0.70
C SER A 121 12.18 -15.53 -0.60
N SER A 122 12.77 -15.92 0.53
CA SER A 122 13.15 -17.29 0.85
C SER A 122 12.02 -18.12 1.49
N ASN A 123 10.78 -17.60 1.49
CA ASN A 123 9.59 -18.19 2.13
C ASN A 123 9.69 -18.35 3.65
N SER A 124 10.58 -17.62 4.32
CA SER A 124 10.66 -17.61 5.78
C SER A 124 9.62 -16.63 6.34
N VAL A 125 8.89 -17.05 7.38
CA VAL A 125 7.81 -16.25 7.96
C VAL A 125 8.28 -15.56 9.24
N TYR A 126 8.13 -14.24 9.31
CA TYR A 126 8.48 -13.43 10.47
C TYR A 126 7.22 -12.73 10.98
N TYR A 127 6.77 -13.05 12.18
CA TYR A 127 5.58 -12.43 12.76
C TYR A 127 5.67 -12.30 14.29
N LYS A 128 4.96 -11.31 14.83
CA LYS A 128 4.84 -11.08 16.28
C LYS A 128 3.53 -10.38 16.60
N THR A 129 3.06 -10.50 17.84
CA THR A 129 2.04 -9.60 18.38
C THR A 129 2.72 -8.30 18.82
N LEU A 130 2.38 -7.22 18.13
CA LEU A 130 2.78 -5.85 18.43
C LEU A 130 1.76 -5.23 19.39
N HIS A 131 2.24 -4.42 20.33
CA HIS A 131 1.43 -3.66 21.28
C HIS A 131 1.58 -2.17 21.02
N LYS A 132 0.74 -1.34 21.64
CA LYS A 132 0.87 0.12 21.61
C LYS A 132 2.33 0.56 21.84
N GLY A 133 2.86 1.35 20.91
CA GLY A 133 4.24 1.87 20.91
C GLY A 133 5.22 1.02 20.09
N ASP A 134 4.89 -0.23 19.77
CA ASP A 134 5.74 -1.07 18.93
C ASP A 134 5.67 -0.62 17.47
N ILE A 135 6.82 -0.75 16.78
CA ILE A 135 6.94 -0.57 15.34
C ILE A 135 7.36 -1.86 14.63
N MET A 136 6.95 -2.03 13.39
CA MET A 136 7.42 -3.11 12.52
C MET A 136 7.64 -2.60 11.09
N ILE A 137 8.73 -3.04 10.47
CA ILE A 137 9.07 -2.77 9.07
C ILE A 137 8.56 -3.90 8.17
N PHE A 138 7.97 -3.55 7.03
CA PHE A 138 7.66 -4.44 5.93
C PHE A 138 8.44 -3.99 4.68
N PRO A 139 9.42 -4.78 4.24
CA PRO A 139 10.21 -4.45 3.06
C PRO A 139 9.35 -4.41 1.78
N GLN A 140 9.68 -3.49 0.88
CA GLN A 140 8.99 -3.28 -0.39
C GLN A 140 8.81 -4.60 -1.16
N GLY A 141 7.61 -4.81 -1.68
CA GLY A 141 7.28 -5.98 -2.51
C GLY A 141 7.01 -7.28 -1.73
N LEU A 142 7.32 -7.36 -0.43
CA LEU A 142 7.08 -8.58 0.34
C LEU A 142 5.61 -8.72 0.79
N LEU A 143 5.13 -9.97 0.73
CA LEU A 143 3.81 -10.32 1.24
C LEU A 143 3.76 -10.19 2.75
N HIS A 144 2.81 -9.44 3.27
CA HIS A 144 2.63 -9.20 4.70
C HIS A 144 1.15 -9.01 5.07
N PHE A 145 0.87 -9.00 6.36
CA PHE A 145 -0.49 -8.98 6.91
C PHE A 145 -0.55 -8.32 8.28
N GLN A 146 -1.75 -7.91 8.68
CA GLN A 146 -2.06 -7.43 10.03
C GLN A 146 -3.38 -8.05 10.49
N ILE A 147 -3.42 -8.54 11.73
CA ILE A 147 -4.61 -9.16 12.34
C ILE A 147 -4.79 -8.59 13.75
N ASN A 148 -5.98 -8.08 14.04
CA ASN A 148 -6.37 -7.76 15.40
C ASN A 148 -6.82 -9.03 16.13
N ALA A 149 -5.92 -9.62 16.92
CA ALA A 149 -6.18 -10.78 17.77
C ALA A 149 -6.41 -10.40 19.25
N GLY A 150 -6.50 -9.11 19.57
CA GLY A 150 -6.52 -8.61 20.96
C GLY A 150 -7.89 -8.52 21.62
N GLY A 151 -8.98 -8.85 20.91
CA GLY A 151 -10.35 -8.83 21.44
C GLY A 151 -10.98 -7.44 21.63
N ILE A 152 -10.19 -6.37 21.49
CA ILE A 152 -10.63 -4.96 21.51
C ILE A 152 -10.21 -4.27 20.20
N PRO A 153 -10.82 -3.14 19.81
CA PRO A 153 -10.37 -2.39 18.63
C PRO A 153 -8.90 -1.94 18.73
N SER A 154 -8.18 -2.07 17.62
CA SER A 154 -6.77 -1.67 17.47
C SER A 154 -6.63 -0.60 16.40
N VAL A 155 -5.71 0.35 16.62
CA VAL A 155 -5.41 1.44 15.69
C VAL A 155 -3.90 1.48 15.47
N ALA A 156 -3.49 1.64 14.21
CA ALA A 156 -2.10 1.81 13.82
C ALA A 156 -1.97 2.82 12.68
N TYR A 157 -0.75 3.34 12.50
CA TYR A 157 -0.39 4.17 11.36
C TYR A 157 0.73 3.48 10.58
N ALA A 158 0.56 3.39 9.27
CA ALA A 158 1.55 2.91 8.33
C ALA A 158 2.18 4.13 7.64
N SER A 159 3.50 4.21 7.62
CA SER A 159 4.26 5.20 6.85
C SER A 159 5.02 4.52 5.74
N PHE A 160 5.01 5.09 4.54
CA PHE A 160 5.58 4.46 3.36
C PHE A 160 6.73 5.24 2.78
N SER A 161 7.71 4.55 2.18
CA SER A 161 8.80 5.17 1.41
C SER A 161 8.43 5.44 -0.05
N SER A 162 7.17 5.84 -0.29
CA SER A 162 6.65 6.31 -1.57
C SER A 162 5.44 7.21 -1.32
N SER A 163 5.23 8.20 -2.19
CA SER A 163 4.01 9.02 -2.18
C SER A 163 2.78 8.26 -2.67
N ASP A 164 2.99 7.13 -3.35
CA ASP A 164 1.96 6.17 -3.75
C ASP A 164 2.57 4.76 -3.69
N PRO A 165 2.42 4.03 -2.57
CA PRO A 165 3.04 2.72 -2.39
C PRO A 165 2.39 1.62 -3.25
N GLY A 166 1.21 1.87 -3.83
CA GLY A 166 0.34 0.87 -4.43
C GLY A 166 -0.20 -0.12 -3.40
N LEU A 167 -1.16 -0.97 -3.77
CA LEU A 167 -1.67 -2.04 -2.90
C LEU A 167 -2.13 -3.21 -3.76
N GLN A 168 -1.62 -4.40 -3.49
CA GLN A 168 -2.10 -5.62 -4.12
C GLN A 168 -2.40 -6.68 -3.07
N ILE A 169 -3.69 -6.98 -2.88
CA ILE A 169 -4.15 -8.05 -1.98
C ILE A 169 -4.08 -9.37 -2.75
N THR A 170 -3.34 -10.36 -2.23
CA THR A 170 -3.06 -11.63 -2.93
C THR A 170 -4.32 -12.40 -3.29
N SER A 171 -5.28 -12.49 -2.37
CA SER A 171 -6.53 -13.22 -2.60
C SER A 171 -7.40 -12.55 -3.67
N ILE A 172 -7.45 -11.22 -3.70
CA ILE A 172 -8.18 -10.46 -4.73
C ILE A 172 -7.47 -10.58 -6.08
N ALA A 173 -6.13 -10.50 -6.11
CA ALA A 173 -5.36 -10.66 -7.34
C ALA A 173 -5.59 -12.04 -8.00
N LEU A 174 -5.65 -13.10 -7.20
CA LEU A 174 -5.92 -14.45 -7.68
C LEU A 174 -7.39 -14.67 -8.02
N PHE A 175 -8.32 -14.35 -7.12
CA PHE A 175 -9.70 -14.81 -7.19
C PHE A 175 -10.74 -13.69 -7.37
N GLY A 176 -10.39 -12.43 -7.15
CA GLY A 176 -11.27 -11.29 -7.42
C GLY A 176 -11.05 -10.64 -8.79
N SER A 177 -10.00 -11.03 -9.50
CA SER A 177 -9.63 -10.49 -10.81
C SER A 177 -10.27 -11.25 -11.98
N SER A 178 -10.05 -10.75 -13.19
CA SER A 178 -10.41 -11.42 -14.45
C SER A 178 -9.45 -12.54 -14.86
N LEU A 179 -8.55 -12.99 -13.97
CA LEU A 179 -7.64 -14.10 -14.25
C LEU A 179 -8.45 -15.39 -14.51
N PRO A 180 -8.30 -16.06 -15.66
CA PRO A 180 -9.07 -17.27 -15.97
C PRO A 180 -8.85 -18.38 -14.95
N SER A 181 -9.92 -19.10 -14.59
CA SER A 181 -9.86 -20.17 -13.59
C SER A 181 -8.85 -21.26 -13.92
N ILE A 182 -8.75 -21.64 -15.20
CA ILE A 182 -7.77 -22.62 -15.65
C ILE A 182 -6.31 -22.20 -15.40
N ILE A 183 -6.02 -20.88 -15.38
CA ILE A 183 -4.68 -20.38 -15.05
C ILE A 183 -4.47 -20.50 -13.54
N ILE A 184 -5.44 -20.09 -12.73
CA ILE A 184 -5.37 -20.19 -11.27
C ILE A 184 -5.18 -21.64 -10.84
N GLU A 185 -5.96 -22.56 -11.39
CA GLU A 185 -5.85 -24.01 -11.13
C GLU A 185 -4.41 -24.49 -11.39
N LYS A 186 -3.83 -24.12 -12.54
CA LYS A 186 -2.47 -24.49 -12.92
C LYS A 186 -1.38 -23.85 -12.07
N THR A 187 -1.59 -22.63 -11.56
CA THR A 187 -0.55 -21.89 -10.82
C THR A 187 -0.66 -21.99 -9.30
N THR A 188 -1.80 -22.44 -8.78
CA THR A 188 -2.04 -22.57 -7.33
C THR A 188 -2.22 -24.02 -6.87
N PHE A 189 -2.35 -24.96 -7.81
CA PHE A 189 -2.64 -26.38 -7.55
C PHE A 189 -3.99 -26.64 -6.86
N LEU A 190 -4.89 -25.65 -6.87
CA LEU A 190 -6.27 -25.80 -6.43
C LEU A 190 -7.12 -26.45 -7.52
N ASP A 191 -8.10 -27.24 -7.11
CA ASP A 191 -9.08 -27.80 -8.03
C ASP A 191 -10.12 -26.76 -8.50
N HIS A 192 -10.84 -27.10 -9.57
CA HIS A 192 -11.84 -26.22 -10.15
C HIS A 192 -12.95 -25.80 -9.15
N ALA A 193 -13.37 -26.71 -8.26
CA ALA A 193 -14.42 -26.42 -7.29
C ALA A 193 -13.94 -25.41 -6.24
N GLN A 194 -12.69 -25.54 -5.78
CA GLN A 194 -12.05 -24.59 -4.87
C GLN A 194 -11.93 -23.20 -5.52
N VAL A 195 -11.41 -23.13 -6.75
CA VAL A 195 -11.25 -21.85 -7.47
C VAL A 195 -12.60 -21.17 -7.73
N LYS A 196 -13.59 -21.93 -8.21
CA LYS A 196 -14.95 -21.41 -8.42
C LYS A 196 -15.56 -20.86 -7.13
N LYS A 197 -15.38 -21.57 -6.01
CA LYS A 197 -15.87 -21.11 -4.70
C LYS A 197 -15.18 -19.81 -4.27
N LEU A 198 -13.85 -19.72 -4.39
CA LEU A 198 -13.10 -18.52 -3.98
C LEU A 198 -13.43 -17.31 -4.86
N LYS A 199 -13.58 -17.50 -6.17
CA LYS A 199 -14.06 -16.45 -7.09
C LYS A 199 -15.44 -15.93 -6.72
N ALA A 200 -16.38 -16.83 -6.43
CA ALA A 200 -17.73 -16.44 -6.01
C ALA A 200 -17.74 -15.61 -4.71
N VAL A 201 -16.85 -15.90 -3.76
CA VAL A 201 -16.72 -15.13 -2.51
C VAL A 201 -16.12 -13.75 -2.74
N LEU A 202 -15.17 -13.64 -3.67
CA LEU A 202 -14.37 -12.42 -3.88
C LEU A 202 -14.81 -11.59 -5.11
N GLY A 203 -15.92 -11.95 -5.74
CA GLY A 203 -16.50 -11.22 -6.87
C GLY A 203 -15.82 -11.47 -8.23
N GLY A 204 -14.95 -12.49 -8.32
CA GLY A 204 -14.31 -12.86 -9.57
C GLY A 204 -15.28 -13.52 -10.54
N MET A 205 -15.16 -13.18 -11.82
CA MET A 205 -15.91 -13.84 -12.91
C MET A 205 -15.12 -15.03 -13.46
N ASN A 206 -15.84 -16.03 -13.97
CA ASN A 206 -15.29 -17.16 -14.71
C ASN A 206 -15.38 -16.92 -16.20
#